data_AF-A0A2A4Y8G8-F1
#
_entry.id   AF-A0A2A4Y8G8-F1
#
_cell.length_a   1.000
_cell.length_b   1.000
_cell.length_c   1.000
_cell.angle_alpha   90.00
_cell.angle_beta   90.00
_cell.angle_gamma   90.00
#
_symmetry.space_group_name_H-M   'P 1'
#
loop_
_entity.id
_entity.type
_entity.pdbx_description
1 polymer ?
#
loop_
_entity_poly.entity_id
_entity_poly.type
_entity_poly.pdbx_seq_one_letter_code
_entity_poly.pdbx_strand_id
1 'polypeptide(L)' 'MVDGSIVRVHQHGAPKIIDRELEAVGKSRGGVSTKVHAAVDSLGNTIRLILTAGQASEYEL' A
#
# COMPACT_ATOMS: atom_id res chain seq x y z
N MET A 1 -5.46 -9.12 13.64
CA MET A 1 -4.49 -9.59 12.62
C MET A 1 -4.16 -8.43 11.70
N VAL A 2 -2.94 -8.33 11.19
CA VAL A 2 -2.55 -7.36 10.17
C VAL A 2 -1.93 -8.12 9.00
N ASP A 3 -2.38 -7.82 7.78
CA ASP A 3 -1.81 -8.37 6.57
C ASP A 3 -1.72 -7.29 5.46
N GLY A 4 -0.82 -7.50 4.51
CA GLY A 4 -0.49 -6.54 3.47
C GLY A 4 -0.55 -7.16 2.08
N SER A 5 -1.23 -6.49 1.14
CA SER A 5 -1.29 -6.89 -0.26
C SER A 5 -0.69 -5.81 -1.17
N ILE A 6 0.21 -6.22 -2.06
CA ILE A 6 0.84 -5.31 -3.04
C ILE A 6 0.05 -5.35 -4.36
N VAL A 7 -0.37 -4.18 -4.83
CA VAL A 7 -1.11 -4.02 -6.09
C VAL A 7 -0.36 -3.06 -7.01
N ARG A 8 -0.32 -3.38 -8.31
CA ARG A 8 0.30 -2.51 -9.32
C ARG A 8 -0.52 -1.23 -9.48
N VAL A 9 0.16 -0.08 -9.55
CA VAL A 9 -0.49 1.22 -9.78
C VAL A 9 -1.06 1.27 -11.20
N HIS A 10 -2.27 1.80 -11.32
CA HIS A 10 -2.92 2.02 -12.61
C HIS A 10 -2.09 2.99 -13.47
N GLN A 11 -2.08 2.80 -14.80
CA GLN A 11 -1.24 3.59 -15.71
C GLN A 11 -1.46 5.11 -15.62
N HIS A 12 -2.67 5.55 -15.30
CA HIS A 12 -3.00 6.98 -15.11
C HIS A 12 -2.82 7.48 -13.67
N GLY A 13 -2.53 6.59 -12.72
CA GLY A 13 -2.21 6.92 -11.34
C GLY A 13 -0.70 6.96 -11.07
N ALA A 14 0.14 6.79 -12.09
CA ALA A 14 1.58 6.92 -11.93
C ALA A 14 1.93 8.40 -11.65
N PRO A 15 2.56 8.72 -10.50
CA PRO A 15 2.74 10.10 -10.06
C PRO A 15 3.67 10.85 -10.99
N LYS A 16 3.32 12.10 -11.29
CA LYS A 16 4.20 13.09 -11.93
C LYS A 16 5.27 13.54 -10.94
N ILE A 17 6.24 12.66 -10.71
CA ILE A 17 7.62 12.89 -10.20
C ILE A 17 7.80 13.56 -8.82
N ILE A 18 6.90 14.40 -8.33
CA ILE A 18 7.22 15.35 -7.25
C ILE A 18 6.93 14.77 -5.85
N ASP A 19 5.93 13.89 -5.67
CA ASP A 19 5.68 13.31 -4.33
C ASP A 19 5.03 11.91 -4.35
N ARG A 20 5.87 10.89 -4.60
CA ARG A 20 5.43 9.48 -4.69
C ARG A 20 4.90 8.94 -3.37
N GLU A 21 5.46 9.38 -2.25
CA GLU A 21 5.11 8.86 -0.92
C GLU A 21 3.74 9.38 -0.46
N LEU A 22 3.41 10.65 -0.74
CA LEU A 22 2.08 11.21 -0.46
C LEU A 22 0.94 10.46 -1.17
N GLU A 23 1.20 9.92 -2.37
CA GLU A 23 0.20 9.17 -3.14
C GLU A 23 0.22 7.65 -2.86
N ALA A 24 0.95 7.20 -1.84
CA ALA A 24 1.13 5.78 -1.53
C ALA A 24 1.69 4.97 -2.73
N VAL A 25 2.58 5.57 -3.50
CA VAL A 25 3.19 4.95 -4.68
C VAL A 25 4.67 4.63 -4.42
N GLY A 26 5.06 3.40 -4.74
CA GLY A 26 6.42 2.90 -4.52
C GLY A 26 6.89 1.94 -5.60
N LYS A 27 8.14 1.45 -5.47
CA LYS A 27 8.70 0.41 -6.33
C LYS A 27 8.75 -0.91 -5.59
N SER A 28 8.11 -1.94 -6.13
CA SER A 28 8.27 -3.33 -5.68
C SER A 28 8.90 -4.17 -6.81
N ARG A 29 9.05 -5.49 -6.58
CA ARG A 29 9.49 -6.43 -7.61
C ARG A 29 8.56 -6.46 -8.84
N GLY A 30 7.29 -6.09 -8.68
CA GLY A 30 6.29 -6.01 -9.75
C GLY A 30 6.24 -4.67 -10.49
N GLY A 31 7.14 -3.73 -10.16
CA GLY A 31 7.18 -2.38 -10.72
C GLY A 31 6.55 -1.33 -9.81
N VAL A 32 5.94 -0.30 -10.40
CA VAL A 32 5.28 0.79 -9.65
C VAL A 32 4.00 0.26 -9.01
N SER A 33 3.92 0.34 -7.68
CA SER A 33 2.91 -0.36 -6.88
C SER A 33 2.57 0.40 -5.59
N THR A 34 1.39 0.09 -5.06
CA THR A 34 0.88 0.52 -3.76
C THR A 34 0.70 -0.72 -2.89
N LYS A 35 0.90 -0.58 -1.58
CA LYS A 35 0.59 -1.64 -0.62
C LYS A 35 -0.66 -1.26 0.18
N VAL A 36 -1.60 -2.19 0.25
CA VAL A 36 -2.83 -2.09 1.05
C VAL A 36 -2.63 -2.90 2.31
N HIS A 37 -2.65 -2.22 3.46
CA HIS A 37 -2.57 -2.86 4.77
C HIS A 37 -3.96 -2.94 5.37
N ALA A 38 -4.36 -4.13 5.78
CA ALA A 38 -5.63 -4.38 6.43
C ALA A 38 -5.41 -4.86 7.85
N ALA A 39 -5.95 -4.12 8.82
CA ALA A 39 -6.09 -4.58 10.19
C ALA A 39 -7.52 -5.08 10.41
N VAL A 40 -7.64 -6.27 10.99
CA VAL A 40 -8.93 -6.91 11.29
C VAL A 40 -9.03 -7.32 12.75
N ASP A 41 -10.26 -7.28 13.27
CA ASP A 41 -10.60 -7.82 14.59
C ASP A 41 -10.64 -9.36 14.58
N SER A 42 -11.04 -9.96 15.71
CA SER A 42 -11.12 -11.42 15.86
C SER A 42 -12.26 -12.08 15.06
N LEU A 43 -13.23 -11.30 14.57
CA LEU A 43 -14.34 -11.76 13.75
C LEU A 43 -14.09 -11.57 12.25
N GLY A 44 -12.96 -10.97 11.88
CA GLY A 44 -12.59 -10.68 10.50
C GLY A 44 -13.13 -9.35 9.97
N ASN A 45 -13.70 -8.50 10.81
CA ASN A 45 -14.16 -7.18 10.39
C ASN A 45 -12.96 -6.25 10.22
N THR A 46 -12.93 -5.51 9.10
CA THR A 46 -11.89 -4.51 8.84
C THR A 46 -12.04 -3.32 9.78
N ILE A 47 -11.02 -3.08 10.60
CA ILE A 47 -10.98 -1.95 11.54
C ILE A 47 -10.16 -0.79 10.99
N ARG A 48 -9.20 -1.06 10.10
CA ARG A 48 -8.35 -0.02 9.49
C ARG A 48 -7.82 -0.47 8.14
N LEU A 49 -7.79 0.47 7.20
CA LEU A 49 -7.10 0.34 5.92
C LEU A 49 -6.08 1.46 5.81
N ILE A 50 -4.85 1.12 5.45
CA ILE A 50 -3.77 2.08 5.23
C ILE A 50 -3.17 1.81 3.86
N LEU A 51 -2.94 2.87 3.09
CA LEU A 51 -2.22 2.81 1.83
C LEU A 51 -0.82 3.37 2.03
N THR A 52 0.18 2.63 1.57
CA THR A 52 1.57 3.10 1.56
C THR A 52 2.24 2.77 0.23
N ALA A 53 3.44 3.31 0.04
CA ALA A 53 4.29 2.91 -1.07
C ALA A 53 4.53 1.38 -1.09
N GLY A 54 4.59 0.78 -2.29
CA GLY A 54 4.58 -0.68 -2.47
C GLY A 54 5.71 -1.46 -1.78
N GLN A 55 6.87 -0.84 -1.50
CA GLN A 55 7.97 -1.47 -0.76
C GLN A 55 7.86 -1.39 0.77
N ALA A 56 6.91 -0.62 1.30
CA ALA A 56 6.81 -0.40 2.75
C ALA A 56 6.49 -1.71 3.49
N SER A 57 6.94 -1.82 4.73
CA SER A 57 6.65 -2.96 5.60
C SER A 57 5.51 -2.63 6.57
N GLU A 58 4.79 -3.67 6.97
CA GLU A 58 3.78 -3.67 8.00
C GLU A 58 4.38 -3.36 9.40
N TYR A 59 5.70 -3.53 9.57
CA TYR A 59 6.39 -3.28 10.84
C TYR A 59 6.56 -1.78 11.16
N GLU A 60 6.41 -0.91 10.15
CA GLU A 60 6.61 0.53 10.26
C GLU A 60 5.28 1.31 10.39
N LEU A 61 4.16 0.61 10.63
CA LEU A 61 2.79 1.14 10.73
C LEU A 61 2.22 1.16 12.15
#